data_AF-A0A927FKF5-F1
#
_entry.id   AF-A0A927FKF5-F1
#
_cell.length_a   1.000
_cell.length_b   1.000
_cell.length_c   1.000
_cell.angle_alpha   90.00
_cell.angle_beta   90.00
_cell.angle_gamma   90.00
#
_symmetry.space_group_name_H-M   'P 1'
#
loop_
_entity.id
_entity.type
_entity.pdbx_description
1 polymer ?
#
loop_
_entity_poly.entity_id
_entity_poly.type
_entity_poly.pdbx_seq_one_letter_code
_entity_poly.pdbx_strand_id
1 'polypeptide(L)'
;MKLITEEEAKAPNLQVPTTRAITRGPGISLQTPLEVSAKSFAFKLAFEPRGGAKIDASSIKFEYLKQPIVDLTARFKPGLNGNTLELAQASVPVGTHPIRVWVRDSEGREAQTTIQLTAK
;
A
#
# COMPACT_ATOMS: atom_id res chain seq x y z
N MET A 1 -3.06 0.69 -15.59
CA MET A 1 -2.55 1.94 -14.96
C MET A 1 -1.08 1.73 -14.56
N LYS A 2 -0.18 2.68 -14.85
CA LYS A 2 1.22 2.60 -14.39
C LYS A 2 1.30 3.10 -12.95
N LEU A 3 1.57 2.19 -12.01
CA LEU A 3 1.54 2.49 -10.57
C LEU A 3 2.88 3.06 -10.09
N ILE A 4 3.99 2.54 -10.61
CA ILE A 4 5.36 2.98 -10.33
C ILE A 4 6.09 3.21 -11.65
N THR A 5 6.89 4.28 -11.75
CA THR A 5 7.68 4.56 -12.95
C THR A 5 9.06 3.90 -12.89
N GLU A 6 9.71 3.74 -14.05
CA GLU A 6 11.06 3.16 -14.10
C GLU A 6 12.10 4.04 -13.41
N GLU A 7 11.95 5.37 -13.50
CA GLU A 7 12.82 6.32 -12.81
C GLU A 7 12.69 6.19 -11.29
N GLU A 8 11.45 6.07 -10.78
CA GLU A 8 11.18 5.84 -9.36
C GLU A 8 11.74 4.48 -8.90
N ALA A 9 11.68 3.44 -9.75
CA ALA A 9 12.19 2.11 -9.41
C ALA A 9 13.73 2.04 -9.37
N LYS A 10 14.44 2.89 -10.14
CA LYS A 10 15.90 2.98 -10.14
C LYS A 10 16.48 3.58 -8.86
N ALA A 11 15.71 4.38 -8.13
CA ALA A 11 16.15 4.96 -6.87
C ALA A 11 16.48 3.86 -5.83
N PRO A 12 17.38 4.11 -4.87
CA PRO A 12 17.67 3.13 -3.81
C PRO A 12 16.45 2.95 -2.89
N ASN A 13 16.25 1.72 -2.42
CA ASN A 13 15.22 1.43 -1.42
C ASN A 13 15.63 2.03 -0.08
N LEU A 14 14.71 2.74 0.57
CA LEU A 14 14.87 3.08 1.98
C LEU A 14 14.86 1.80 2.80
N GLN A 15 15.87 1.61 3.64
CA GLN A 15 15.84 0.55 4.65
C GLN A 15 14.82 0.93 5.71
N VAL A 16 13.64 0.32 5.63
CA VAL A 16 12.61 0.50 6.65
C VAL A 16 12.64 -0.73 7.55
N PRO A 17 12.94 -0.59 8.85
CA PRO A 17 12.88 -1.71 9.77
C PRO A 17 11.46 -2.28 9.75
N THR A 18 11.35 -3.60 9.56
CA THR A 18 10.07 -4.32 9.58
C THR A 18 9.52 -4.31 11.00
N THR A 19 8.93 -3.19 11.41
CA THR A 19 8.30 -3.08 12.72
C THR A 19 6.95 -3.79 12.64
N ARG A 20 6.86 -4.97 13.27
CA ARG A 20 5.57 -5.58 13.61
C ARG A 20 4.94 -4.72 14.71
N ALA A 21 4.33 -3.62 14.33
CA ALA A 21 3.66 -2.76 15.28
C ALA A 21 2.45 -3.52 15.85
N ILE A 22 2.39 -3.67 17.17
CA ILE A 22 1.17 -4.09 17.87
C ILE A 22 0.24 -2.88 17.86
N THR A 23 -0.49 -2.68 16.76
CA THR A 23 -1.41 -1.55 16.62
C THR A 23 -2.79 -1.94 17.18
N ARG A 24 -3.39 -1.03 17.95
CA ARG A 24 -4.81 -1.10 18.32
C ARG A 24 -5.73 -0.57 17.21
N GLY A 25 -5.16 -0.12 16.10
CA GLY A 25 -5.88 0.44 14.96
C GLY A 25 -6.39 -0.64 13.99
N PRO A 26 -6.87 -0.22 12.82
CA PRO A 26 -7.39 -1.12 11.79
C PRO A 26 -6.38 -2.19 11.34
N GLY A 27 -6.88 -3.35 10.97
CA GLY A 27 -6.08 -4.36 10.28
C GLY A 27 -5.83 -3.96 8.82
N ILE A 28 -4.64 -4.24 8.31
CA ILE A 28 -4.31 -4.08 6.88
C ILE A 28 -3.88 -5.46 6.36
N SER A 29 -4.67 -6.04 5.45
CA SER A 29 -4.41 -7.36 4.86
C SER A 29 -4.17 -7.23 3.36
N LEU A 30 -2.99 -7.66 2.90
CA LEU A 30 -2.68 -7.78 1.47
C LEU A 30 -3.27 -9.08 0.93
N GLN A 31 -4.18 -8.95 -0.03
CA GLN A 31 -4.80 -10.07 -0.73
C GLN A 31 -4.04 -10.44 -2.00
N THR A 32 -3.24 -9.52 -2.54
CA THR A 32 -2.34 -9.79 -3.67
C THR A 32 -1.12 -10.58 -3.22
N PRO A 33 -0.63 -11.53 -4.03
CA PRO A 33 0.63 -12.20 -3.75
C PRO A 33 1.79 -11.20 -3.63
N LEU A 34 2.79 -11.52 -2.81
CA LEU A 34 4.01 -10.69 -2.71
C LEU A 34 4.81 -10.71 -4.02
N GLU A 35 4.67 -11.77 -4.82
CA GLU A 35 5.28 -11.88 -6.15
C GLU A 35 4.25 -11.68 -7.25
N VAL A 36 4.48 -10.70 -8.13
CA VAL A 36 3.53 -10.32 -9.20
C VAL A 36 4.22 -10.15 -10.55
N SER A 37 3.44 -10.12 -11.62
CA SER A 37 3.93 -9.79 -12.96
C SER A 37 4.14 -8.28 -13.08
N ALA A 38 5.32 -7.86 -13.57
CA ALA A 38 5.63 -6.44 -13.78
C ALA A 38 4.62 -5.72 -14.71
N LYS A 39 4.14 -6.41 -15.75
CA LYS A 39 3.35 -5.79 -16.82
C LYS A 39 1.89 -5.53 -16.45
N SER A 40 1.26 -6.43 -15.71
CA SER A 40 -0.13 -6.31 -15.30
C SER A 40 -0.45 -7.28 -14.18
N PHE A 41 -0.96 -6.77 -13.07
CA PHE A 41 -1.44 -7.57 -11.95
C PHE A 41 -2.58 -6.86 -11.23
N ALA A 42 -3.38 -7.64 -10.49
CA ALA A 42 -4.43 -7.11 -9.63
C ALA A 42 -3.82 -6.78 -8.26
N PHE A 43 -3.89 -5.51 -7.84
CA PHE A 43 -3.53 -5.10 -6.49
C PHE A 43 -4.78 -5.04 -5.61
N LYS A 44 -4.82 -5.80 -4.52
CA LYS A 44 -5.95 -5.92 -3.61
C LYS A 44 -5.47 -5.81 -2.16
N LEU A 45 -6.06 -4.89 -1.43
CA LEU A 45 -5.83 -4.66 0.00
C LEU A 45 -7.19 -4.60 0.70
N ALA A 46 -7.28 -5.19 1.88
CA ALA A 46 -8.44 -5.11 2.75
C ALA A 46 -8.09 -4.38 4.04
N PHE A 47 -8.96 -3.46 4.46
CA PHE A 47 -8.88 -2.73 5.71
C PHE A 47 -9.94 -3.25 6.66
N GLU A 48 -9.50 -3.86 7.76
CA GLU A 48 -10.37 -4.48 8.75
C GLU A 48 -10.59 -3.51 9.92
N PRO A 49 -11.76 -2.86 10.02
CA PRO A 49 -12.06 -2.04 11.18
C PRO A 49 -12.20 -2.91 12.43
N ARG A 50 -11.90 -2.33 13.59
CA ARG A 50 -12.01 -3.02 14.89
C ARG A 50 -12.96 -2.28 15.81
N GLY A 51 -13.62 -3.02 16.70
CA GLY A 51 -14.47 -2.42 17.74
C GLY A 51 -15.68 -1.62 17.24
N GLY A 52 -16.21 -1.90 16.04
CA GLY A 52 -17.35 -1.19 15.48
C GLY A 52 -17.02 0.16 14.79
N ALA A 53 -15.76 0.57 14.77
CA ALA A 53 -15.32 1.75 14.06
C ALA A 53 -15.43 1.59 12.53
N LYS A 54 -15.32 2.70 11.79
CA LYS A 54 -15.30 2.72 10.32
C LYS A 54 -13.94 3.17 9.82
N ILE A 55 -13.51 2.65 8.68
CA ILE A 55 -12.27 3.10 8.03
C ILE A 55 -12.49 4.49 7.44
N ASP A 56 -11.57 5.41 7.71
CA ASP A 56 -11.57 6.73 7.08
C ASP A 56 -10.78 6.65 5.77
N ALA A 57 -11.50 6.56 4.65
CA ALA A 57 -10.88 6.48 3.32
C ALA A 57 -10.02 7.71 2.97
N SER A 58 -10.27 8.86 3.59
CA SER A 58 -9.49 10.09 3.37
C SER A 58 -8.15 10.09 4.11
N SER A 59 -8.05 9.27 5.16
CA SER A 59 -6.82 9.08 5.95
C SER A 59 -5.83 8.11 5.31
N ILE A 60 -6.26 7.34 4.31
CA ILE A 60 -5.43 6.31 3.70
C ILE A 60 -4.32 6.98 2.89
N LYS A 61 -3.07 6.62 3.21
CA LYS A 61 -1.89 7.10 2.49
C LYS A 61 -1.04 5.95 2.01
N PHE A 62 -0.48 6.12 0.82
CA PHE A 62 0.43 5.17 0.19
C PHE A 62 1.73 5.87 -0.13
N GLU A 63 2.83 5.37 0.42
CA GLU A 63 4.16 5.92 0.20
C GLU A 63 5.07 4.85 -0.39
N TYR A 64 5.75 5.17 -1.48
CA TYR A 64 6.79 4.33 -2.01
C TYR A 64 8.10 4.65 -1.30
N LEU A 65 8.67 3.66 -0.62
CA LEU A 65 9.84 3.80 0.23
C LEU A 65 11.13 3.75 -0.60
N LYS A 66 11.26 4.74 -1.47
CA LYS A 66 12.47 5.08 -2.23
C LYS A 66 13.08 6.37 -1.70
N GLN A 67 14.27 6.71 -2.18
CA GLN A 67 14.90 7.99 -1.88
C GLN A 67 14.98 8.84 -3.16
N PRO A 68 14.19 9.93 -3.28
CA PRO A 68 13.21 10.45 -2.32
C PRO A 68 11.93 9.60 -2.21
N ILE A 69 11.19 9.76 -1.11
CA ILE A 69 9.89 9.08 -0.91
C ILE A 69 8.91 9.60 -1.96
N VAL A 70 8.17 8.69 -2.58
CA VAL A 70 7.16 9.03 -3.60
C VAL A 70 5.77 8.81 -3.03
N ASP A 71 4.92 9.83 -3.04
CA ASP A 71 3.52 9.69 -2.66
C ASP A 71 2.73 9.01 -3.79
N LEU A 72 2.18 7.83 -3.50
CA LEU A 72 1.35 7.05 -4.42
C LEU A 72 -0.15 7.22 -4.14
N THR A 73 -0.54 7.98 -3.11
CA THR A 73 -1.93 8.08 -2.63
C THR A 73 -2.90 8.46 -3.75
N ALA A 74 -2.54 9.44 -4.58
CA ALA A 74 -3.36 9.86 -5.72
C ALA A 74 -3.59 8.73 -6.75
N ARG A 75 -2.61 7.82 -6.90
CA ARG A 75 -2.67 6.69 -7.85
C ARG A 75 -3.56 5.55 -7.33
N PHE A 76 -3.61 5.36 -6.02
CA PHE A 76 -4.45 4.33 -5.39
C PHE A 76 -5.89 4.80 -5.14
N LYS A 77 -6.12 6.12 -5.04
CA LYS A 77 -7.44 6.70 -4.76
C LYS A 77 -8.59 6.15 -5.65
N PRO A 78 -8.41 5.93 -6.97
CA PRO A 78 -9.48 5.37 -7.82
C PRO A 78 -9.86 3.93 -7.50
N GLY A 79 -8.98 3.17 -6.83
CA GLY A 79 -9.25 1.78 -6.44
C GLY A 79 -9.92 1.64 -5.06
N LEU A 80 -10.05 2.73 -4.30
CA LEU A 80 -10.60 2.69 -2.95
C LEU A 80 -12.12 2.49 -3.01
N ASN A 81 -12.59 1.37 -2.47
CA ASN A 81 -13.97 0.96 -2.40
C ASN A 81 -14.32 0.63 -0.93
N GLY A 82 -14.70 1.67 -0.18
CA GLY A 82 -15.03 1.57 1.24
C GLY A 82 -13.85 1.03 2.06
N ASN A 83 -13.96 -0.24 2.48
CA ASN A 83 -12.98 -0.94 3.30
C ASN A 83 -11.96 -1.74 2.48
N THR A 84 -12.00 -1.66 1.16
CA THR A 84 -11.10 -2.39 0.27
C THR A 84 -10.43 -1.44 -0.71
N LEU A 85 -9.24 -1.81 -1.17
CA LEU A 85 -8.55 -1.18 -2.28
C LEU A 85 -8.38 -2.25 -3.35
N GLU A 86 -8.94 -2.03 -4.53
CA GLU A 86 -8.74 -2.91 -5.67
C GLU A 86 -8.33 -2.12 -6.91
N LEU A 87 -7.18 -2.48 -7.47
CA LEU A 87 -6.73 -2.04 -8.78
C LEU A 87 -6.67 -3.28 -9.68
N ALA A 88 -7.62 -3.39 -10.60
CA ALA A 88 -7.72 -4.55 -11.49
C ALA A 88 -6.49 -4.74 -12.40
N GLN A 89 -5.86 -3.62 -12.82
CA GLN A 89 -4.69 -3.63 -13.70
C GLN A 89 -3.68 -2.56 -13.28
N ALA A 90 -2.75 -2.95 -12.43
CA ALA A 90 -1.56 -2.17 -12.09
C ALA A 90 -0.33 -2.72 -12.83
N SER A 91 0.58 -1.82 -13.21
CA SER A 91 1.92 -2.21 -13.69
C SER A 91 3.00 -1.50 -12.87
N VAL A 92 4.07 -2.24 -12.60
CA VAL A 92 5.27 -1.76 -11.90
C VAL A 92 6.51 -2.30 -12.61
N PRO A 93 7.65 -1.61 -12.58
CA PRO A 93 8.88 -2.13 -13.17
C PRO A 93 9.32 -3.44 -12.49
N VAL A 94 10.21 -4.20 -13.10
CA VAL A 94 10.78 -5.40 -12.45
C VAL A 94 11.63 -4.97 -11.25
N GLY A 95 11.50 -5.66 -10.12
CA GLY A 95 12.28 -5.40 -8.92
C GLY A 95 11.47 -5.50 -7.62
N THR A 96 12.06 -5.00 -6.53
CA THR A 96 11.45 -5.00 -5.20
C THR A 96 10.94 -3.60 -4.86
N HIS A 97 9.66 -3.52 -4.53
CA HIS A 97 8.92 -2.30 -4.28
C HIS A 97 8.38 -2.28 -2.84
N PRO A 98 9.09 -1.63 -1.89
CA PRO A 98 8.57 -1.42 -0.55
C PRO A 98 7.53 -0.28 -0.55
N ILE A 99 6.27 -0.62 -0.30
CA ILE A 99 5.15 0.32 -0.24
C ILE A 99 4.66 0.38 1.21
N ARG A 100 4.67 1.57 1.81
CA ARG A 100 4.08 1.82 3.12
C ARG A 100 2.63 2.24 2.94
N VAL A 101 1.76 1.61 3.72
CA VAL A 101 0.34 1.95 3.77
C VAL A 101 0.03 2.44 5.16
N TRP A 102 -0.69 3.55 5.23
CA TRP A 102 -1.25 4.09 6.46
C TRP A 102 -2.76 4.13 6.35
N VAL A 103 -3.43 3.88 7.47
CA VAL A 103 -4.89 3.98 7.59
C VAL A 103 -5.26 4.46 8.98
N ARG A 104 -6.32 5.25 9.07
CA ARG A 104 -6.96 5.65 10.32
C ARG A 104 -8.43 5.23 10.30
N ASP A 105 -8.99 4.98 11.46
CA ASP A 105 -10.44 4.82 11.62
C ASP A 105 -11.13 6.08 12.17
N SER A 106 -12.46 6.02 12.22
CA SER A 106 -13.33 7.06 12.74
C SER A 106 -13.12 7.37 14.23
N GLU A 107 -12.44 6.51 14.98
CA GLU A 107 -12.10 6.72 16.39
C GLU A 107 -10.70 7.35 16.57
N GLY A 108 -10.01 7.68 15.46
CA GLY A 108 -8.69 8.30 15.47
C GLY A 108 -7.53 7.30 15.65
N ARG A 109 -7.80 5.99 15.63
CA ARG A 109 -6.75 4.97 15.77
C ARG A 109 -6.07 4.76 14.43
N GLU A 110 -4.75 4.71 14.47
CA GLU A 110 -3.92 4.56 13.28
C GLU A 110 -3.30 3.17 13.19
N ALA A 111 -3.15 2.71 11.97
CA ALA A 111 -2.36 1.54 11.64
C ALA A 111 -1.49 1.83 10.41
N GLN A 112 -0.35 1.16 10.37
CA GLN A 112 0.55 1.22 9.24
C GLN A 112 1.17 -0.15 8.99
N THR A 113 1.48 -0.42 7.73
CA THR A 113 2.21 -1.63 7.35
C THR A 113 3.12 -1.32 6.17
N THR A 114 4.22 -2.06 6.06
CA THR A 114 5.10 -2.01 4.89
C THR A 114 4.95 -3.31 4.12
N ILE A 115 4.53 -3.18 2.88
CA ILE A 115 4.33 -4.26 1.93
C ILE A 115 5.52 -4.28 1.00
N GLN A 116 6.23 -5.40 0.95
CA GLN A 116 7.35 -5.58 0.04
C GLN A 116 6.87 -6.39 -1.18
N LEU A 117 6.51 -5.67 -2.24
CA LEU A 117 6.03 -6.28 -3.48
C LEU A 117 7.21 -6.57 -4.41
N THR A 118 7.37 -7.79 -4.86
CA THR A 118 8.40 -8.20 -5.83
C THR A 118 7.76 -8.44 -7.19
N ALA A 119 8.15 -7.65 -8.19
CA ALA A 119 7.71 -7.82 -9.56
C ALA A 119 8.77 -8.55 -10.39
N LYS A 120 8.34 -9.59 -11.10
CA LYS A 120 9.14 -10.40 -12.03
C LYS A 120 8.72 -10.17 -13.48
#